data_AF-A0A948SSS4-F1
#
_entry.id   AF-A0A948SSS4-F1
#
_cell.length_a   1.000
_cell.length_b   1.000
_cell.length_c   1.000
_cell.angle_alpha   90.00
_cell.angle_beta   90.00
_cell.angle_gamma   90.00
#
_symmetry.space_group_name_H-M   'P 1'
#
loop_
_entity.id
_entity.type
_entity.pdbx_description
1 polymer ?
#
loop_
_entity_poly.entity_id
_entity_poly.type
_entity_poly.pdbx_seq_one_letter_code
_entity_poly.pdbx_strand_id
1 'polypeptide(L)' 'MQTPEIAVAESAPKQQKLVIDYKNVDDLRRVLTPNGKIVSRKRAGLSARDQARIAQAIKRARFMALIPYASLIA' A
#
# COMPACT_ATOMS: atom_id res chain seq x y z
N MET A 1 6.70 13.22 15.58
CA MET A 1 5.68 13.05 14.52
C MET A 1 5.05 11.66 14.67
N GLN A 2 4.09 11.49 15.59
CA GLN A 2 3.52 10.18 15.93
C GLN A 2 2.64 9.65 14.78
N THR A 3 2.94 8.45 14.28
CA THR A 3 2.18 7.77 13.21
C THR A 3 1.12 6.87 13.85
N PRO A 4 -0.19 7.03 13.56
CA PRO A 4 -1.22 6.23 14.22
C PRO A 4 -1.22 4.78 13.72
N GLU A 5 -1.05 3.80 14.61
CA GLU A 5 -1.17 2.37 14.29
C GLU A 5 -2.62 2.03 13.95
N ILE A 6 -2.84 1.16 12.96
CA ILE A 6 -4.18 0.80 12.52
C ILE A 6 -4.29 -0.72 12.45
N ALA A 7 -5.28 -1.24 13.16
CA ALA A 7 -5.57 -2.66 13.31
C ALA A 7 -6.60 -3.11 12.27
N VAL A 8 -6.31 -4.21 11.57
CA VAL A 8 -7.15 -4.84 10.56
C VAL A 8 -7.62 -6.21 11.09
N ALA A 9 -8.94 -6.42 11.10
CA ALA A 9 -9.62 -7.72 11.24
C ALA A 9 -9.70 -8.38 9.84
N GLU A 10 -9.52 -9.67 9.60
CA GLU A 10 -9.64 -10.88 10.43
C GLU A 10 -8.82 -12.02 9.78
N SER A 11 -8.46 -13.05 10.56
CA SER A 11 -7.54 -14.19 10.29
C SER A 11 -6.03 -13.89 10.43
N ALA A 12 -5.47 -14.21 11.61
CA ALA A 12 -4.03 -14.09 11.87
C ALA A 12 -3.25 -15.07 10.97
N PRO A 13 -2.19 -14.58 10.32
CA PRO A 13 -0.85 -14.78 10.87
C PRO A 13 -0.11 -13.45 11.01
N LYS A 14 0.60 -13.25 12.13
CA LYS A 14 1.51 -12.13 12.47
C LYS A 14 1.13 -10.78 11.85
N GLN A 15 0.62 -9.85 12.67
CA GLN A 15 0.59 -8.42 12.37
C GLN A 15 2.01 -7.93 12.05
N GLN A 16 2.45 -8.12 10.80
CA GLN A 16 3.64 -7.49 10.28
C GLN A 16 3.27 -6.03 10.14
N LYS A 17 3.77 -5.23 11.07
CA LYS A 17 3.67 -3.78 11.10
C LYS A 17 4.24 -3.25 9.79
N LEU A 18 3.36 -3.07 8.79
CA LEU A 18 3.70 -2.46 7.51
C LEU A 18 4.06 -1.01 7.80
N VAL A 19 5.36 -0.72 7.79
CA VAL A 19 5.84 0.66 7.91
C VAL A 19 5.54 1.35 6.58
N ILE A 20 4.46 2.13 6.57
CA ILE A 20 3.99 2.84 5.37
C ILE A 20 4.94 4.00 5.07
N ASP A 21 5.99 3.71 4.30
CA ASP A 21 6.90 4.67 3.71
C ASP A 21 6.93 4.49 2.19
N TYR A 22 7.06 5.58 1.43
CA TYR A 22 7.23 5.54 -0.02
C TYR A 22 8.54 4.87 -0.45
N LYS A 23 9.53 4.79 0.46
CA LYS A 23 10.81 4.13 0.22
C LYS A 23 10.74 2.60 0.27
N ASN A 24 9.76 2.05 0.99
CA ASN A 24 9.59 0.60 1.16
C ASN A 24 8.78 0.02 0.00
N VAL A 25 9.40 -0.04 -1.18
CA VAL A 25 8.71 -0.39 -2.43
C VAL A 25 8.11 -1.80 -2.38
N ASP A 26 8.75 -2.75 -1.74
CA ASP A 26 8.30 -4.14 -1.68
C ASP A 26 6.98 -4.30 -0.93
N ASP A 27 6.79 -3.54 0.15
CA ASP A 27 5.53 -3.52 0.90
C ASP A 27 4.42 -2.83 0.09
N LEU A 28 4.76 -1.74 -0.62
CA LEU A 28 3.80 -1.04 -1.47
C LEU A 28 3.38 -1.87 -2.69
N ARG A 29 4.25 -2.74 -3.21
CA ARG A 29 3.91 -3.64 -4.33
C ARG A 29 2.84 -4.67 -3.97
N ARG A 30 2.76 -5.12 -2.71
CA ARG A 30 1.75 -6.09 -2.23
C ARG A 30 0.31 -5.58 -2.32
N VAL A 31 0.14 -4.26 -2.29
CA VAL A 31 -1.15 -3.56 -2.37
C VAL A 31 -1.40 -2.96 -3.76
N LEU A 32 -0.64 -3.40 -4.76
CA LEU A 32 -0.88 -3.09 -6.16
C LEU A 32 -1.43 -4.32 -6.90
N THR A 33 -2.19 -4.07 -7.94
CA THR A 33 -2.51 -5.08 -8.95
C THR A 33 -1.29 -5.35 -9.82
N PRO A 34 -1.25 -6.47 -10.57
CA PRO A 34 -0.19 -6.75 -11.54
C PRO A 34 0.03 -5.62 -12.55
N ASN A 35 -1.04 -4.92 -12.92
CA ASN A 35 -1.04 -3.79 -13.85
C ASN A 35 -0.54 -2.48 -13.20
N GLY A 36 -0.11 -2.52 -11.94
CA GLY A 36 0.36 -1.36 -11.20
C GLY A 36 -0.74 -0.46 -10.64
N LYS A 37 -2.03 -0.85 -10.66
CA LYS A 37 -3.13 -0.07 -10.06
C LYS A 37 -3.21 -0.32 -8.55
N ILE A 38 -3.67 0.66 -7.77
CA ILE A 38 -3.88 0.47 -6.33
C ILE A 38 -5.09 -0.43 -6.12
N VAL A 39 -4.95 -1.50 -5.32
CA VAL A 39 -6.09 -2.37 -5.01
C VAL A 39 -7.16 -1.64 -4.20
N SER A 40 -8.42 -2.07 -4.33
CA SER A 40 -9.50 -1.48 -3.56
C SER A 40 -9.36 -1.78 -2.07
N ARG A 41 -9.82 -0.86 -1.22
CA ARG A 41 -9.83 -1.02 0.24
C ARG A 41 -10.42 -2.35 0.69
N LYS A 42 -11.56 -2.74 0.10
CA LYS A 42 -12.27 -3.99 0.42
C LYS A 42 -11.42 -5.22 0.11
N ARG A 43 -10.66 -5.20 -0.99
CA ARG A 43 -9.77 -6.31 -1.37
C ARG A 43 -8.55 -6.40 -0.46
N ALA A 44 -8.03 -5.25 -0.02
CA ALA A 44 -6.88 -5.19 0.89
C ALA A 44 -7.25 -5.43 2.36
N GLY A 45 -8.54 -5.46 2.71
CA GLY A 45 -8.98 -5.57 4.11
C GLY A 45 -8.66 -4.35 4.98
N LEU A 46 -8.35 -3.20 4.39
CA LEU A 46 -7.81 -2.05 5.13
C LEU A 46 -8.89 -1.12 5.70
N SER A 47 -8.54 -0.37 6.74
CA SER A 47 -9.35 0.77 7.17
C SER A 47 -9.28 1.93 6.16
N ALA A 48 -10.22 2.88 6.23
CA ALA A 48 -10.18 4.07 5.37
C ALA A 48 -8.91 4.92 5.59
N ARG A 49 -8.41 4.97 6.82
CA ARG A 49 -7.23 5.77 7.21
C ARG A 49 -5.95 5.17 6.62
N ASP A 50 -5.79 3.86 6.67
CA ASP A 50 -4.64 3.13 6.12
C ASP A 50 -4.63 3.26 4.61
N GLN A 51 -5.78 3.04 3.98
CA GLN A 51 -5.91 3.14 2.53
C GLN A 51 -5.47 4.54 2.05
N ALA A 52 -5.85 5.59 2.77
CA ALA A 52 -5.44 6.96 2.43
C ALA A 52 -3.91 7.14 2.55
N ARG A 53 -3.30 6.62 3.62
CA ARG A 53 -1.85 6.70 3.82
C ARG A 53 -1.06 5.91 2.78
N ILE A 54 -1.48 4.69 2.50
CA ILE A 54 -0.90 3.84 1.46
C ILE A 54 -1.03 4.51 0.11
N ALA A 55 -2.21 5.05 -0.22
CA ALA A 55 -2.40 5.76 -1.49
C ALA A 55 -1.47 6.98 -1.60
N GLN A 56 -1.24 7.72 -0.51
CA GLN A 56 -0.30 8.83 -0.50
C GLN A 56 1.15 8.36 -0.68
N ALA A 57 1.56 7.29 0.02
CA ALA A 57 2.89 6.70 -0.13
C ALA A 57 3.15 6.20 -1.56
N ILE A 58 2.19 5.48 -2.16
CA ILE A 58 2.27 5.00 -3.54
C ILE A 58 2.37 6.16 -4.52
N LYS A 59 1.59 7.23 -4.34
CA LYS A 59 1.67 8.42 -5.19
C LYS A 59 3.05 9.08 -5.12
N ARG A 60 3.64 9.18 -3.92
CA ARG A 60 5.01 9.68 -3.74
C ARG A 60 6.04 8.76 -4.40
N ALA A 61 5.93 7.45 -4.21
CA ALA A 61 6.82 6.47 -4.81
C ALA A 61 6.77 6.52 -6.35
N ARG A 62 5.58 6.71 -6.92
CA ARG A 62 5.39 6.91 -8.37
C ARG A 62 6.01 8.21 -8.88
N PHE A 63 5.89 9.30 -8.12
CA PHE A 63 6.55 10.57 -8.46
C PHE A 63 8.08 10.42 -8.47
N MET A 64 8.64 9.58 -7.58
CA MET A 64 10.07 9.27 -7.53
C MET A 64 10.49 8.14 -8.48
N ALA A 65 9.62 7.71 -9.40
CA ALA A 65 9.86 6.60 -10.34
C ALA A 65 10.21 5.24 -9.70
N LEU A 66 9.90 5.03 -8.41
CA LEU A 66 10.12 3.75 -7.71
C LEU A 66 9.06 2.71 -8.08
N ILE A 67 7.86 3.16 -8.45
CA ILE A 67 6.71 2.34 -8.82
C ILE A 67 6.12 2.88 -10.12
N PRO A 68 5.78 2.03 -11.11
CA PRO A 68 5.15 2.50 -12.34
C PRO A 68 3.69 2.93 -12.13
N TYR A 69 3.22 3.88 -12.95
CA TYR A 69 1.82 4.31 -12.96
C TYR A 69 0.89 3.25 -13.58
N ALA A 70 1.38 2.57 -14.61
CA ALA A 70 0.75 1.43 -15.25
C ALA A 70 1.88 0.56 -15.84
N SER A 71 1.79 -0.74 -15.64
CA SER A 71 2.54 -1.70 -16.44
C SER A 71 1.64 -2.12 -17.60
N LEU A 72 2.13 -1.92 -18.83
CA LEU A 72 1.55 -2.61 -19.97
C LEU A 72 1.98 -4.08 -19.82
N ILE A 73 1.02 -4.94 -19.51
CA ILE A 73 1.20 -6.37 -19.70
C ILE A 73 0.81 -6.62 -21.15
N ALA A 74 1.75 -7.09 -21.95
CA ALA A 74 1.49 -7.60 -23.30
C ALA A 74 0.80 -8.96 -23.21
#